data_AF-X1N1U9-F1
#
_entry.id   AF-X1N1U9-F1
#
_cell.length_a   1.000
_cell.length_b   1.000
_cell.length_c   1.000
_cell.angle_alpha   90.00
_cell.angle_beta   90.00
_cell.angle_gamma   90.00
#
_symmetry.space_group_name_H-M   'P 1'
#
loop_
_entity.id
_entity.type
_entity.pdbx_description
1 polymer ?
#
loop_
_entity_poly.entity_id
_entity_poly.type
_entity_poly.pdbx_seq_one_letter_code
_entity_poly.pdbx_strand_id
1 'polypeptide(L)'
;SNKLMDEAKELLPRNISKLPQRIFDNILIMVTGLVALKRFSSGALKPKEPLLDEDETFKFAVTQTINSLTTELFEETGYHKVALTTLLEALATMAQTGRIKHGIHYTTSDVDTRLYIHLADCLAEFRRFIRETGTRIEVVDQNAYRKQVREEYERGGYILNTYLPKWFEQYVGEEGSRGKLRKAIQIDMGKLPFDTSGFKQEMAISEAGDREKRLIWKFNLEKRQALYRFYRYYFTVFTVAILKR
;
A
#
# COMPACT_ATOMS: atom_id res chain seq x y z
N SER A 1 15.33 31.43 4.42
CA SER A 1 14.81 30.07 4.17
C SER A 1 15.93 29.03 4.09
N ASN A 2 16.93 29.18 3.20
CA ASN A 2 17.99 28.18 2.99
C ASN A 2 18.78 27.74 4.25
N LYS A 3 19.12 28.68 5.14
CA LYS A 3 19.95 28.37 6.34
C LYS A 3 19.33 27.32 7.29
N LEU A 4 18.00 27.18 7.33
CA LEU A 4 17.35 26.16 8.17
C LEU A 4 17.41 24.76 7.54
N MET A 5 17.23 24.68 6.23
CA MET A 5 17.32 23.41 5.50
C MET A 5 18.74 22.87 5.46
N ASP A 6 19.74 23.75 5.35
CA ASP A 6 21.15 23.33 5.33
C ASP A 6 21.55 22.73 6.69
N GLU A 7 21.20 23.39 7.79
CA GLU A 7 21.40 22.85 9.15
C GLU A 7 20.60 21.56 9.36
N ALA A 8 19.36 21.48 8.88
CA ALA A 8 18.56 20.26 8.97
C ALA A 8 19.24 19.08 8.24
N LYS A 9 19.83 19.30 7.06
CA LYS A 9 20.55 18.27 6.30
C LYS A 9 21.78 17.75 7.05
N GLU A 10 22.47 18.58 7.80
CA GLU A 10 23.63 18.15 8.61
C GLU A 10 23.25 17.23 9.76
N LEU A 11 22.00 17.29 10.22
CA LEU A 11 21.45 16.44 11.27
C LEU A 11 20.91 15.10 10.74
N LEU A 12 20.80 14.94 9.42
CA LEU A 12 20.21 13.75 8.82
C LEU A 12 21.18 12.56 8.87
N PRO A 13 20.74 11.37 9.32
CA PRO A 13 21.53 10.15 9.28
C PRO A 13 21.87 9.76 7.83
N ARG A 14 23.10 9.29 7.55
CA ARG A 14 23.54 8.99 6.16
C ARG A 14 22.69 7.93 5.44
N ASN A 15 22.13 6.99 6.21
CA ASN A 15 21.30 5.89 5.71
C ASN A 15 19.97 6.37 5.09
N ILE A 16 19.47 7.57 5.43
CA ILE A 16 18.17 8.02 4.90
C ILE A 16 18.22 8.33 3.40
N SER A 17 19.40 8.56 2.83
CA SER A 17 19.58 8.79 1.39
C SER A 17 19.15 7.59 0.53
N LYS A 18 19.03 6.41 1.14
CA LYS A 18 18.56 5.17 0.49
C LYS A 18 17.02 5.04 0.50
N LEU A 19 16.32 5.91 1.23
CA LEU A 19 14.86 5.87 1.34
C LEU A 19 14.17 6.47 0.11
N PRO A 20 12.87 6.17 -0.12
CA PRO A 20 12.13 6.80 -1.20
C PRO A 20 12.16 8.31 -1.05
N GLN A 21 12.28 9.05 -2.16
CA GLN A 21 12.42 10.52 -2.13
C GLN A 21 11.32 11.19 -1.30
N ARG A 22 10.06 10.73 -1.39
CA ARG A 22 8.96 11.24 -0.57
C ARG A 22 9.25 11.16 0.93
N ILE A 23 9.84 10.05 1.38
CA ILE A 23 10.10 9.83 2.81
C ILE A 23 11.30 10.67 3.25
N PHE A 24 12.33 10.77 2.41
CA PHE A 24 13.41 11.73 2.61
C PHE A 24 12.89 13.17 2.75
N ASP A 25 12.04 13.62 1.82
CA ASP A 25 11.48 14.97 1.83
C ASP A 25 10.67 15.23 3.11
N ASN A 26 9.86 14.28 3.54
CA ASN A 26 9.07 14.38 4.77
C ASN A 26 9.97 14.46 6.02
N ILE A 27 11.02 13.63 6.09
CA ILE A 27 11.99 13.68 7.19
C ILE A 27 12.70 15.03 7.21
N LEU A 28 13.15 15.52 6.05
CA LEU A 28 13.80 16.83 5.95
C LEU A 28 12.89 17.96 6.42
N ILE A 29 11.60 17.95 6.07
CA ILE A 29 10.62 18.93 6.53
C ILE A 29 10.47 18.87 8.06
N MET A 30 10.32 17.67 8.63
CA MET A 30 10.21 17.49 10.09
C MET A 30 11.43 18.04 10.83
N VAL A 31 12.63 17.68 10.39
CA VAL A 31 13.89 18.14 11.00
C VAL A 31 14.05 19.65 10.83
N THR A 32 13.67 20.21 9.68
CA THR A 32 13.66 21.67 9.46
C THR A 32 12.74 22.36 10.48
N GLY A 33 11.57 21.78 10.78
CA GLY A 33 10.66 22.27 11.82
C GLY A 33 11.27 22.22 13.21
N LEU A 34 11.98 21.14 13.56
CA LEU A 34 12.68 21.01 14.85
C LEU A 34 13.81 22.04 15.00
N VAL A 35 14.60 22.27 13.95
CA VAL A 35 15.64 23.32 13.93
C VAL A 35 15.02 24.71 14.12
N ALA A 36 13.90 24.98 13.45
CA ALA A 36 13.17 26.24 13.61
C ALA A 36 12.65 26.42 15.04
N LEU A 37 12.11 25.36 15.66
CA LEU A 37 11.62 25.36 17.04
C LEU A 37 12.75 25.61 18.03
N LYS A 38 13.90 24.95 17.85
CA LYS A 38 15.11 25.18 18.66
C LYS A 38 15.51 26.65 18.61
N ARG A 39 15.69 27.22 17.42
CA ARG A 39 16.04 28.64 17.24
C ARG A 39 15.01 29.59 17.85
N PHE A 40 13.73 29.30 17.70
CA PHE A 40 12.66 30.10 18.29
C PHE A 40 12.74 30.09 19.83
N SER A 41 12.97 28.93 20.44
CA SER A 41 13.10 28.80 21.90
C SER A 41 14.30 29.58 22.47
N SER A 42 15.46 29.49 21.81
CA SER A 42 16.68 30.20 22.20
C SER A 42 16.58 31.73 22.04
N GLY A 43 15.76 32.20 21.09
CA GLY A 43 15.58 33.63 20.83
C GLY A 43 14.45 34.28 21.62
N ALA A 44 13.23 33.75 21.49
CA ALA A 44 12.00 34.43 21.90
C ALA A 44 11.53 34.06 23.32
N LEU A 45 11.70 32.80 23.72
CA LEU A 45 11.13 32.29 24.97
C LEU A 45 12.10 32.35 26.15
N LYS A 46 13.43 32.29 25.89
CA LYS A 46 14.49 32.21 26.92
C LYS A 46 14.04 31.39 28.15
N PRO A 47 13.55 30.16 27.95
CA PRO A 47 12.99 29.38 29.05
C PRO A 47 14.07 29.16 30.12
N LYS A 48 13.64 29.13 31.40
CA LYS A 48 14.54 28.89 32.56
C LYS A 48 15.31 27.57 32.43
N GLU A 49 14.70 26.59 31.78
CA GLU A 49 15.31 25.34 31.36
C GLU A 49 15.22 25.27 29.84
N PRO A 50 16.34 25.21 29.12
CA PRO A 50 16.31 25.12 27.68
C PRO A 50 15.82 23.74 27.26
N LEU A 51 14.78 23.72 26.42
CA LEU A 51 14.15 22.49 25.95
C LEU A 51 15.13 21.54 25.22
N LEU A 52 16.22 22.09 24.66
CA LEU A 52 17.19 21.41 23.79
C LEU A 52 18.57 22.09 23.94
N ASP A 53 19.18 21.94 25.11
CA ASP A 53 20.24 22.85 25.59
C ASP A 53 21.63 22.64 24.97
N GLU A 54 21.88 21.48 24.35
CA GLU A 54 23.18 21.16 23.78
C GLU A 54 23.06 20.69 22.32
N ASP A 55 23.91 21.23 21.45
CA ASP A 55 23.94 20.89 20.02
C ASP A 55 24.12 19.38 19.80
N GLU A 56 24.97 18.73 20.59
CA GLU A 56 25.19 17.28 20.53
C GLU A 56 23.98 16.49 21.04
N THR A 57 23.34 16.90 22.13
CA THR A 57 22.13 16.25 22.67
C THR A 57 20.96 16.37 21.70
N PHE A 58 20.78 17.53 21.07
CA PHE A 58 19.77 17.73 20.02
C PHE A 58 20.04 16.85 18.80
N LYS A 59 21.28 16.84 18.31
CA LYS A 59 21.69 16.03 17.17
C LYS A 59 21.53 14.53 17.43
N PHE A 60 21.90 14.08 18.62
CA PHE A 60 21.70 12.71 19.05
C PHE A 60 20.22 12.36 19.10
N ALA A 61 19.38 13.19 19.72
CA ALA A 61 17.94 12.97 19.78
C ALA A 61 17.29 12.89 18.39
N VAL A 62 17.59 13.85 17.50
CA VAL A 62 17.09 13.84 16.11
C VAL A 62 17.53 12.56 15.39
N THR A 63 18.80 12.19 15.50
CA THR A 63 19.37 10.99 14.86
C THR A 63 18.68 9.71 15.38
N GLN A 64 18.52 9.58 16.69
CA GLN A 64 17.85 8.44 17.31
C GLN A 64 16.39 8.35 16.88
N THR A 65 15.64 9.45 16.93
CA THR A 65 14.24 9.48 16.48
C THR A 65 14.10 9.08 15.02
N ILE A 66 14.95 9.61 14.12
CA ILE A 66 14.90 9.24 12.70
C ILE A 66 15.24 7.76 12.52
N ASN A 67 16.26 7.25 13.21
CA ASN A 67 16.63 5.83 13.11
C ASN A 67 15.50 4.93 13.64
N SER A 68 14.92 5.23 14.79
CA SER A 68 13.78 4.48 15.35
C SER A 68 12.57 4.50 14.41
N LEU A 69 12.19 5.67 13.90
CA LEU A 69 11.10 5.80 12.93
C LEU A 69 11.40 5.04 11.63
N THR A 70 12.64 5.09 11.17
CA THR A 70 13.06 4.34 9.97
C THR A 70 12.96 2.84 10.24
N THR A 71 13.45 2.35 11.37
CA THR A 71 13.33 0.93 11.73
C THR A 71 11.87 0.48 11.87
N GLU A 72 11.03 1.29 12.50
CA GLU A 72 9.60 0.99 12.71
C GLU A 72 8.81 1.01 11.39
N LEU A 73 9.06 2.00 10.53
CA LEU A 73 8.36 2.14 9.25
C LEU A 73 8.88 1.18 8.18
N PHE A 74 10.09 0.64 8.34
CA PHE A 74 10.79 -0.11 7.30
C PHE A 74 11.44 -1.40 7.82
N GLU A 75 10.72 -2.21 8.62
CA GLU A 75 11.15 -3.49 9.21
C GLU A 75 12.34 -4.20 8.52
N GLU A 76 13.19 -4.88 9.31
CA GLU A 76 14.43 -5.57 8.88
C GLU A 76 14.30 -6.51 7.67
N THR A 77 13.08 -6.92 7.32
CA THR A 77 12.76 -7.80 6.18
C THR A 77 12.76 -7.09 4.82
N GLY A 78 12.96 -5.77 4.77
CA GLY A 78 13.14 -5.03 3.51
C GLY A 78 11.87 -4.81 2.69
N TYR A 79 10.69 -5.16 3.23
CA TYR A 79 9.41 -4.91 2.59
C TYR A 79 8.71 -3.72 3.22
N HIS A 80 8.64 -2.62 2.46
CA HIS A 80 7.83 -1.48 2.83
C HIS A 80 6.35 -1.83 2.68
N LYS A 81 5.57 -1.85 3.77
CA LYS A 81 4.09 -1.89 3.68
C LYS A 81 3.57 -0.50 3.30
N VAL A 82 3.93 -0.05 2.10
CA VAL A 82 3.45 1.22 1.52
C VAL A 82 1.97 1.07 1.18
N ALA A 83 1.23 2.17 1.15
CA ALA A 83 -0.18 2.19 0.76
C ALA A 83 -0.47 1.38 -0.51
N LEU A 84 0.44 1.37 -1.50
CA LEU A 84 0.35 0.54 -2.70
C LEU A 84 0.30 -0.97 -2.37
N THR A 85 1.20 -1.47 -1.53
CA THR A 85 1.23 -2.87 -1.11
C THR A 85 -0.08 -3.24 -0.40
N THR A 86 -0.56 -2.38 0.50
CA THR A 86 -1.84 -2.56 1.19
C THR A 86 -3.03 -2.55 0.23
N LEU A 87 -3.01 -1.67 -0.78
CA LEU A 87 -4.00 -1.66 -1.85
C LEU A 87 -4.00 -2.99 -2.59
N LEU A 88 -2.84 -3.50 -3.01
CA LEU A 88 -2.74 -4.75 -3.76
C LEU A 88 -3.19 -5.96 -2.93
N GLU A 89 -2.86 -6.00 -1.64
CA GLU A 89 -3.31 -7.01 -0.69
C GLU A 89 -4.85 -7.00 -0.54
N ALA A 90 -5.43 -5.79 -0.41
CA ALA A 90 -6.88 -5.64 -0.39
C ALA A 90 -7.52 -6.06 -1.72
N LEU A 91 -6.92 -5.71 -2.86
CA LEU A 91 -7.40 -6.12 -4.18
C LEU A 91 -7.36 -7.64 -4.35
N ALA A 92 -6.35 -8.34 -3.82
CA ALA A 92 -6.30 -9.80 -3.83
C ALA A 92 -7.51 -10.40 -3.10
N THR A 93 -7.81 -9.86 -1.91
CA THR A 93 -8.99 -10.25 -1.12
C THR A 93 -10.31 -9.92 -1.87
N MET A 94 -10.36 -8.77 -2.53
CA MET A 94 -11.53 -8.35 -3.32
C MET A 94 -11.72 -9.21 -4.57
N ALA A 95 -10.65 -9.68 -5.20
CA ALA A 95 -10.70 -10.61 -6.32
C ALA A 95 -11.21 -11.98 -5.87
N GLN A 96 -10.69 -12.49 -4.74
CA GLN A 96 -11.14 -13.75 -4.15
C GLN A 96 -12.64 -13.76 -3.80
N THR A 97 -13.15 -12.61 -3.34
CA THR A 97 -14.58 -12.42 -3.02
C THR A 97 -15.44 -12.07 -4.24
N GLY A 98 -14.84 -11.87 -5.42
CA GLY A 98 -15.54 -11.52 -6.65
C GLY A 98 -16.03 -10.07 -6.73
N ARG A 99 -15.56 -9.20 -5.82
CA ARG A 99 -15.88 -7.76 -5.83
C ARG A 99 -15.21 -7.04 -6.99
N ILE A 100 -13.95 -7.37 -7.26
CA ILE A 100 -13.31 -7.05 -8.55
C ILE A 100 -13.32 -8.28 -9.44
N LYS A 101 -13.44 -8.05 -10.74
CA LYS A 101 -13.61 -9.09 -11.76
C LYS A 101 -12.40 -9.13 -12.69
N HIS A 102 -11.92 -10.35 -12.97
CA HIS A 102 -10.97 -10.62 -14.04
C HIS A 102 -11.55 -10.14 -15.39
N GLY A 103 -10.69 -9.65 -16.29
CA GLY A 103 -11.08 -9.07 -17.58
C GLY A 103 -11.56 -7.63 -17.47
N ILE A 104 -12.19 -7.22 -16.35
CA ILE A 104 -12.75 -5.87 -16.17
C ILE A 104 -11.80 -4.94 -15.39
N HIS A 105 -11.34 -5.38 -14.21
CA HIS A 105 -10.49 -4.54 -13.33
C HIS A 105 -9.03 -4.95 -13.39
N TYR A 106 -8.81 -6.26 -13.46
CA TYR A 106 -7.50 -6.88 -13.54
C TYR A 106 -7.50 -8.01 -14.56
N THR A 107 -6.34 -8.38 -15.05
CA THR A 107 -6.12 -9.59 -15.84
C THR A 107 -4.78 -10.20 -15.47
N THR A 108 -4.61 -11.50 -15.66
CA THR A 108 -3.33 -12.18 -15.50
C THR A 108 -2.72 -12.56 -16.85
N SER A 109 -1.43 -12.89 -16.87
CA SER A 109 -0.81 -13.57 -18.02
C SER A 109 -1.23 -15.04 -18.08
N ASP A 110 -1.05 -15.68 -19.24
CA ASP A 110 -1.37 -17.11 -19.45
C ASP A 110 -0.71 -18.07 -18.45
N VAL A 111 0.43 -17.69 -17.85
CA VAL A 111 1.15 -18.48 -16.85
C VAL A 111 0.84 -18.05 -15.40
N ASP A 112 -0.13 -17.16 -15.19
CA ASP A 112 -0.56 -16.64 -13.86
C ASP A 112 0.59 -16.17 -12.95
N THR A 113 1.67 -15.65 -13.54
CA THR A 113 2.80 -15.05 -12.81
C THR A 113 2.75 -13.53 -12.81
N ARG A 114 2.06 -12.94 -13.80
CA ARG A 114 1.97 -11.49 -13.97
C ARG A 114 0.54 -11.02 -13.77
N LEU A 115 0.39 -9.99 -12.95
CA LEU A 115 -0.87 -9.30 -12.73
C LEU A 115 -0.85 -7.97 -13.48
N TYR A 116 -1.95 -7.67 -14.16
CA TYR A 116 -2.18 -6.39 -14.83
C TYR A 116 -3.40 -5.75 -14.19
N ILE A 117 -3.24 -4.59 -13.57
CA ILE A 117 -4.36 -3.84 -12.97
C ILE A 117 -4.60 -2.53 -13.71
N HIS A 118 -5.87 -2.19 -13.93
CA HIS A 118 -6.24 -0.84 -14.29
C HIS A 118 -6.49 -0.02 -13.01
N LEU A 119 -5.48 0.77 -12.61
CA LEU A 119 -5.46 1.44 -11.30
C LEU A 119 -6.73 2.23 -10.99
N ALA A 120 -7.29 2.97 -11.96
CA ALA A 120 -8.45 3.83 -11.72
C ALA A 120 -9.70 3.02 -11.33
N ASP A 121 -9.95 1.90 -12.01
CA ASP A 121 -11.14 1.06 -11.74
C ASP A 121 -10.95 0.26 -10.45
N CYS A 122 -9.77 -0.31 -10.24
CA CYS A 122 -9.41 -0.97 -8.98
C CYS A 122 -9.56 -0.03 -7.78
N LEU A 123 -9.12 1.23 -7.92
CA LEU A 123 -9.21 2.22 -6.85
C LEU A 123 -10.65 2.67 -6.58
N ALA A 124 -11.50 2.74 -7.60
CA ALA A 124 -12.92 3.02 -7.44
C ALA A 124 -13.60 1.93 -6.59
N GLU A 125 -13.37 0.66 -6.92
CA GLU A 125 -13.89 -0.47 -6.16
C GLU A 125 -13.29 -0.55 -4.75
N PHE A 126 -11.99 -0.28 -4.60
CA PHE A 126 -11.33 -0.29 -3.29
C PHE A 126 -11.92 0.77 -2.36
N ARG A 127 -12.14 2.00 -2.84
CA ARG A 127 -12.79 3.06 -2.07
C ARG A 127 -14.21 2.68 -1.66
N ARG A 128 -14.95 2.03 -2.56
CA ARG A 128 -16.28 1.52 -2.26
C ARG A 128 -16.23 0.46 -1.16
N PHE A 129 -15.34 -0.50 -1.29
CA PHE A 129 -15.10 -1.55 -0.30
C PHE A 129 -14.82 -0.96 1.09
N ILE A 130 -13.87 -0.03 1.21
CA ILE A 130 -13.52 0.61 2.49
C ILE A 130 -14.72 1.33 3.13
N ARG A 131 -15.52 2.05 2.33
CA ARG A 131 -16.74 2.71 2.84
C ARG A 131 -17.78 1.71 3.33
N GLU A 132 -17.97 0.61 2.62
CA GLU A 132 -18.97 -0.41 2.96
C GLU A 132 -18.57 -1.25 4.18
N THR A 133 -17.29 -1.53 4.37
CA THR A 133 -16.80 -2.38 5.45
C THR A 133 -16.42 -1.61 6.71
N GLY A 134 -16.30 -0.28 6.63
CA GLY A 134 -15.81 0.55 7.74
C GLY A 134 -14.35 0.27 8.10
N THR A 135 -13.58 -0.33 7.19
CA THR A 135 -12.19 -0.70 7.44
C THR A 135 -11.32 0.56 7.58
N ARG A 136 -10.49 0.60 8.63
CA ARG A 136 -9.57 1.72 8.89
C ARG A 136 -8.26 1.56 8.12
N ILE A 137 -8.33 1.51 6.78
CA ILE A 137 -7.15 1.60 5.91
C ILE A 137 -7.07 3.02 5.36
N GLU A 138 -5.88 3.61 5.40
CA GLU A 138 -5.61 4.89 4.76
C GLU A 138 -5.75 4.75 3.24
N VAL A 139 -6.63 5.56 2.64
CA VAL A 139 -6.81 5.61 1.19
C VAL A 139 -6.23 6.92 0.67
N VAL A 140 -5.07 6.84 0.01
CA VAL A 140 -4.43 7.99 -0.61
C VAL A 140 -5.05 8.33 -1.97
N ASP A 141 -4.69 9.48 -2.53
CA ASP A 141 -5.13 9.87 -3.86
C ASP A 141 -4.47 9.02 -4.98
N GLN A 142 -5.03 9.10 -6.19
CA GLN A 142 -4.53 8.30 -7.32
C GLN A 142 -3.11 8.69 -7.75
N ASN A 143 -2.73 9.96 -7.63
CA ASN A 143 -1.40 10.44 -8.00
C ASN A 143 -0.34 9.95 -7.00
N ALA A 144 -0.68 9.87 -5.71
CA ALA A 144 0.14 9.28 -4.68
C ALA A 144 0.42 7.80 -4.98
N TYR A 145 -0.62 7.02 -5.33
CA TYR A 145 -0.42 5.64 -5.80
C TYR A 145 0.47 5.57 -7.05
N ARG A 146 0.26 6.44 -8.05
CA ARG A 146 1.12 6.49 -9.24
C ARG A 146 2.56 6.87 -8.94
N LYS A 147 2.81 7.65 -7.90
CA LYS A 147 4.16 7.98 -7.43
C LYS A 147 4.81 6.75 -6.80
N GLN A 148 4.10 6.05 -5.92
CA GLN A 148 4.58 4.80 -5.30
C GLN A 148 4.85 3.70 -6.34
N VAL A 149 4.00 3.57 -7.36
CA VAL A 149 4.22 2.63 -8.47
C VAL A 149 5.52 2.91 -9.23
N ARG A 150 5.86 4.19 -9.43
CA ARG A 150 7.12 4.60 -10.05
C ARG A 150 8.32 4.33 -9.14
N GLU A 151 8.20 4.66 -7.86
CA GLU A 151 9.25 4.40 -6.87
C GLU A 151 9.57 2.89 -6.76
N GLU A 152 8.56 2.02 -6.72
CA GLU A 152 8.76 0.55 -6.70
C GLU A 152 9.37 0.03 -7.99
N TYR A 153 9.00 0.61 -9.14
CA TYR A 153 9.61 0.27 -10.42
C TYR A 153 11.08 0.65 -10.48
N GLU A 154 11.42 1.88 -10.07
CA GLU A 154 12.80 2.41 -10.04
C GLU A 154 13.70 1.62 -9.09
N ARG A 155 13.13 1.02 -8.04
CA ARG A 155 13.83 0.15 -7.08
C ARG A 155 14.00 -1.30 -7.53
N GLY A 156 13.39 -1.68 -8.65
CA GLY A 156 13.41 -3.07 -9.13
C GLY A 156 12.55 -4.03 -8.28
N GLY A 157 11.53 -3.50 -7.60
CA GLY A 157 10.60 -4.25 -6.74
C GLY A 157 9.65 -5.17 -7.51
N TYR A 158 8.40 -5.24 -7.05
CA TYR A 158 7.37 -6.08 -7.67
C TYR A 158 6.65 -5.42 -8.86
N ILE A 159 6.91 -4.13 -9.14
CA ILE A 159 6.38 -3.45 -10.33
C ILE A 159 7.29 -3.71 -11.53
N LEU A 160 6.75 -4.28 -12.60
CA LEU A 160 7.46 -4.57 -13.84
C LEU A 160 7.26 -3.51 -14.92
N ASN A 161 6.10 -2.86 -14.92
CA ASN A 161 5.77 -1.78 -15.86
C ASN A 161 4.72 -0.85 -15.25
N THR A 162 4.91 0.45 -15.40
CA THR A 162 4.01 1.48 -14.83
C THR A 162 2.89 1.90 -15.79
N TYR A 163 3.00 1.51 -17.07
CA TYR A 163 2.14 1.95 -18.15
C TYR A 163 2.18 0.98 -19.33
N LEU A 164 1.49 -0.15 -19.21
CA LEU A 164 1.35 -1.12 -20.29
C LEU A 164 -0.06 -1.06 -20.89
N PRO A 165 -0.23 -0.82 -22.20
CA PRO A 165 -1.53 -0.97 -22.84
C PRO A 165 -2.02 -2.41 -22.74
N LYS A 166 -3.16 -2.63 -22.08
CA LYS A 166 -3.79 -3.95 -21.93
C LYS A 166 -5.29 -3.84 -22.19
N TRP A 167 -5.87 -4.85 -22.82
CA TRP A 167 -7.31 -4.89 -23.09
C TRP A 167 -8.08 -5.20 -21.81
N PHE A 168 -9.13 -4.42 -21.55
CA PHE A 168 -10.09 -4.68 -20.47
C PHE A 168 -11.51 -4.59 -21.01
N GLU A 169 -12.33 -5.54 -20.58
CA GLU A 169 -13.77 -5.52 -20.73
C GLU A 169 -14.38 -4.33 -19.98
N GLN A 170 -15.48 -3.81 -20.49
CA GLN A 170 -16.29 -2.81 -19.81
C GLN A 170 -17.51 -3.50 -19.20
N TYR A 171 -18.01 -2.95 -18.10
CA TYR A 171 -19.30 -3.38 -17.56
C TYR A 171 -20.37 -3.24 -18.64
N VAL A 172 -20.99 -4.37 -18.98
CA VAL A 172 -22.01 -4.48 -20.02
C VAL A 172 -23.36 -4.16 -19.39
N GLY A 173 -24.04 -3.13 -19.90
CA GLY A 173 -25.51 -3.12 -19.93
C GLY A 173 -25.98 -3.99 -21.10
N GLU A 174 -27.25 -4.42 -21.12
CA GLU A 174 -27.84 -5.53 -21.93
C GLU A 174 -27.41 -5.72 -23.40
N GLU A 175 -26.73 -4.79 -24.04
CA GLU A 175 -26.20 -4.88 -25.42
C GLU A 175 -24.68 -5.16 -25.48
N GLY A 176 -24.29 -6.41 -25.24
CA GLY A 176 -23.02 -6.99 -25.71
C GLY A 176 -21.71 -6.51 -25.07
N SER A 177 -20.73 -7.42 -24.99
CA SER A 177 -19.41 -7.17 -24.39
C SER A 177 -18.58 -6.17 -25.22
N ARG A 178 -18.50 -4.90 -24.78
CA ARG A 178 -17.54 -3.92 -25.29
C ARG A 178 -16.31 -3.86 -24.37
N GLY A 179 -15.12 -3.74 -24.94
CA GLY A 179 -13.87 -3.55 -24.21
C GLY A 179 -13.06 -2.38 -24.79
N LYS A 180 -11.97 -2.01 -24.12
CA LYS A 180 -11.01 -1.02 -24.63
C LYS A 180 -9.60 -1.27 -24.10
N LEU A 181 -8.59 -0.84 -24.86
CA LEU A 181 -7.22 -0.76 -24.36
C LEU A 181 -7.15 0.29 -23.24
N ARG A 182 -6.58 -0.08 -22.10
CA ARG A 182 -6.34 0.81 -20.96
C ARG A 182 -4.90 0.68 -20.49
N LYS A 183 -4.44 1.70 -19.78
CA LYS A 183 -3.09 1.77 -19.22
C LYS A 183 -3.07 0.94 -17.94
N ALA A 184 -2.42 -0.20 -17.98
CA ALA A 184 -2.27 -1.10 -16.84
C ALA A 184 -0.92 -0.93 -16.15
N ILE A 185 -0.90 -1.23 -14.87
CA ILE A 185 0.33 -1.50 -14.13
C ILE A 185 0.58 -3.00 -14.20
N GLN A 186 1.78 -3.39 -14.60
CA GLN A 186 2.21 -4.78 -14.61
C GLN A 186 2.99 -5.10 -13.33
N ILE A 187 2.59 -6.18 -12.67
CA ILE A 187 3.08 -6.59 -11.36
C ILE A 187 3.56 -8.04 -11.44
N ASP A 188 4.71 -8.31 -10.83
CA ASP A 188 5.22 -9.64 -10.57
C ASP A 188 4.56 -10.21 -9.31
N MET A 189 3.67 -11.18 -9.47
CA MET A 189 2.97 -11.76 -8.33
C MET A 189 3.87 -12.61 -7.44
N GLY A 190 5.00 -13.11 -7.96
CA GLY A 190 5.96 -13.90 -7.19
C GLY A 190 6.80 -13.08 -6.21
N LYS A 191 6.86 -11.76 -6.40
CA LYS A 191 7.59 -10.82 -5.53
C LYS A 191 6.69 -10.12 -4.50
N LEU A 192 5.38 -10.38 -4.51
CA LEU A 192 4.47 -9.77 -3.54
C LEU A 192 4.58 -10.46 -2.18
N PRO A 193 4.59 -9.72 -1.05
CA PRO A 193 4.78 -10.27 0.28
C PRO A 193 3.48 -10.83 0.90
N PHE A 194 2.50 -11.18 0.08
CA PHE A 194 1.19 -11.68 0.52
C PHE A 194 0.62 -12.68 -0.48
N ASP A 195 -0.43 -13.40 -0.09
CA ASP A 195 -1.07 -14.39 -0.95
C ASP A 195 -1.78 -13.73 -2.15
N THR A 196 -1.36 -14.12 -3.35
CA THR A 196 -1.91 -13.63 -4.63
C THR A 196 -2.92 -14.59 -5.25
N SER A 197 -3.27 -15.69 -4.57
CA SER A 197 -4.22 -16.70 -5.05
C SER A 197 -5.56 -16.11 -5.49
N GLY A 198 -6.02 -15.05 -4.85
CA GLY A 198 -7.25 -14.34 -5.22
C GLY A 198 -7.27 -13.80 -6.65
N PHE A 199 -6.11 -13.55 -7.26
CA PHE A 199 -6.01 -13.10 -8.65
C PHE A 199 -5.93 -14.24 -9.66
N LYS A 200 -5.55 -15.46 -9.25
CA LYS A 200 -5.39 -16.59 -10.16
C LYS A 200 -6.76 -17.12 -10.59
N GLN A 201 -6.92 -17.40 -11.87
CA GLN A 201 -8.11 -18.07 -12.37
C GLN A 201 -7.86 -19.57 -12.28
N GLU A 202 -8.73 -20.34 -11.62
CA GLU A 202 -8.77 -21.77 -11.90
C GLU A 202 -9.14 -21.92 -13.38
N MET A 203 -8.20 -22.37 -14.22
CA MET A 203 -8.48 -22.76 -15.60
C MET A 203 -9.54 -23.86 -15.54
N ALA A 204 -10.79 -23.48 -15.75
CA ALA A 204 -11.87 -24.41 -15.96
C ALA A 204 -11.61 -25.12 -17.29
N ILE A 205 -10.94 -26.26 -17.24
CA ILE A 205 -10.91 -27.20 -18.36
C ILE A 205 -12.37 -27.53 -18.69
N SER A 206 -12.69 -27.33 -19.97
CA SER A 206 -14.02 -27.45 -20.55
C SER A 206 -14.61 -28.85 -20.38
N GLU A 207 -15.94 -28.87 -20.24
CA GLU A 207 -16.84 -30.01 -20.52
C GLU A 207 -16.83 -31.22 -19.56
N ALA A 208 -17.32 -31.04 -18.33
CA ALA A 208 -18.25 -31.97 -17.69
C ALA A 208 -18.83 -31.37 -16.39
N GLY A 209 -20.15 -31.47 -16.22
CA GLY A 209 -20.74 -31.62 -14.88
C GLY A 209 -21.11 -30.36 -14.10
N ASP A 210 -22.13 -29.63 -14.55
CA ASP A 210 -22.81 -28.53 -13.83
C ASP A 210 -23.30 -28.84 -12.39
N ARG A 211 -23.25 -30.10 -11.94
CA ARG A 211 -23.48 -30.51 -10.54
C ARG A 211 -22.25 -30.31 -9.65
N GLU A 212 -21.06 -30.57 -10.17
CA GLU A 212 -19.80 -30.38 -9.44
C GLU A 212 -19.52 -28.89 -9.26
N LYS A 213 -19.87 -28.06 -10.25
CA LYS A 213 -19.82 -26.59 -10.16
C LYS A 213 -20.69 -26.01 -9.04
N ARG A 214 -21.88 -26.57 -8.78
CA ARG A 214 -22.72 -26.14 -7.64
C ARG A 214 -22.15 -26.58 -6.29
N LEU A 215 -21.50 -27.74 -6.24
CA LEU A 215 -20.83 -28.24 -5.04
C LEU A 215 -19.57 -27.43 -4.73
N ILE A 216 -18.73 -27.13 -5.73
CA ILE A 216 -17.55 -26.25 -5.59
C ILE A 216 -17.98 -24.83 -5.23
N TRP A 217 -19.06 -24.30 -5.84
CA TRP A 217 -19.56 -22.98 -5.49
C TRP A 217 -20.12 -22.92 -4.06
N LYS A 218 -20.87 -23.94 -3.62
CA LYS A 218 -21.34 -24.05 -2.22
C LYS A 218 -20.18 -24.23 -1.24
N PHE A 219 -19.20 -25.07 -1.56
CA PHE A 219 -18.03 -25.31 -0.73
C PHE A 219 -17.15 -24.05 -0.62
N ASN A 220 -16.97 -23.32 -1.71
CA ASN A 220 -16.29 -22.02 -1.71
C ASN A 220 -17.12 -20.95 -0.99
N LEU A 221 -18.45 -20.98 -1.04
CA LEU A 221 -19.31 -20.08 -0.26
C LEU A 221 -19.19 -20.35 1.25
N GLU A 222 -19.11 -21.61 1.67
CA GLU A 222 -18.90 -22.00 3.07
C GLU A 222 -17.50 -21.62 3.55
N LYS A 223 -16.45 -21.85 2.74
CA LYS A 223 -15.10 -21.34 3.01
C LYS A 223 -15.07 -19.80 3.09
N ARG A 224 -15.79 -19.09 2.21
CA ARG A 224 -15.93 -17.62 2.21
C ARG A 224 -16.60 -17.12 3.49
N GLN A 225 -17.64 -17.80 3.97
CA GLN A 225 -18.29 -17.45 5.24
C GLN A 225 -17.40 -17.77 6.45
N ALA A 226 -16.66 -18.87 6.42
CA ALA A 226 -15.70 -19.22 7.47
C ALA A 226 -14.53 -18.22 7.54
N LEU A 227 -13.97 -17.82 6.39
CA LEU A 227 -12.92 -16.80 6.32
C LEU A 227 -13.44 -15.44 6.81
N TYR A 228 -14.64 -15.04 6.40
CA TYR A 228 -15.26 -13.80 6.85
C TYR A 228 -15.50 -13.79 8.37
N ARG A 229 -15.92 -14.93 8.94
CA ARG A 229 -16.04 -15.10 10.40
C ARG A 229 -14.68 -15.04 11.09
N PHE A 230 -13.65 -15.66 10.51
CA PHE A 230 -12.29 -15.64 11.04
C PHE A 230 -11.69 -14.23 11.05
N TYR A 231 -11.78 -13.50 9.93
CA TYR A 231 -11.30 -12.11 9.85
C TYR A 231 -12.08 -11.17 10.75
N ARG A 232 -13.40 -11.34 10.86
CA ARG A 232 -14.23 -10.56 11.80
C ARG A 232 -13.85 -10.85 13.25
N TYR A 233 -13.58 -12.11 13.59
CA TYR A 233 -13.15 -12.50 14.94
C TYR A 233 -11.77 -11.94 15.27
N TYR A 234 -10.78 -12.10 14.37
CA TYR A 234 -9.44 -11.55 14.57
C TYR A 234 -9.45 -10.04 14.71
N PHE A 235 -10.18 -9.33 13.85
CA PHE A 235 -10.28 -7.87 13.91
C PHE A 235 -10.95 -7.40 15.20
N THR A 236 -11.98 -8.11 15.69
CA THR A 236 -12.65 -7.76 16.96
C THR A 236 -11.74 -8.02 18.17
N VAL A 237 -11.04 -9.16 18.20
CA VAL A 237 -10.11 -9.51 19.29
C VAL A 237 -8.93 -8.55 19.32
N PHE A 238 -8.37 -8.16 18.16
CA PHE A 238 -7.28 -7.19 18.07
C PHE A 238 -7.71 -5.79 18.50
N THR A 239 -8.92 -5.36 18.13
CA THR A 239 -9.48 -4.06 18.53
C THR A 239 -9.77 -4.00 20.04
N VAL A 240 -10.26 -5.10 20.63
CA VAL A 240 -10.51 -5.18 22.08
C VAL A 240 -9.22 -5.27 22.88
N ALA A 241 -8.17 -5.92 22.34
CA ALA A 241 -6.86 -5.99 22.98
C ALA A 241 -6.12 -4.64 22.99
N ILE A 242 -6.30 -3.82 21.94
CA ILE A 242 -5.72 -2.47 21.85
C ILE A 242 -6.48 -1.45 22.73
N LEU A 243 -7.79 -1.61 22.91
CA LEU A 243 -8.61 -0.70 23.74
C LEU A 243 -8.55 -1.00 25.25
N LYS A 244 -7.86 -2.07 25.67
CA LYS A 244 -7.68 -2.47 27.08
C LYS A 244 -6.25 -2.33 27.60
N ARG A 245 -5.36 -1.67 26.84
CA ARG A 245 -4.06 -1.16 27.31
C ARG A 245 -4.09 0.35 27.30
#